data_AF-A0A953DEF8-F1
#
_entry.id   AF-A0A953DEF8-F1
#
_cell.length_a   1.000
_cell.length_b   1.000
_cell.length_c   1.000
_cell.angle_alpha   90.00
_cell.angle_beta   90.00
_cell.angle_gamma   90.00
#
_symmetry.space_group_name_H-M   'P 1'
#
loop_
_entity.id
_entity.type
_entity.pdbx_description
1 polymer ?
#
loop_
_entity_poly.entity_id
_entity_poly.type
_entity_poly.pdbx_seq_one_letter_code
_entity_poly.pdbx_strand_id
1 'polypeptide(L)' 'MDETAEIFDDLYLGLRAGGALRKQRRGEALTTEEQEALGRWQRLSTARKAVAIGAFALGTFGLGFTLGGLVFGRWRKA' A
#
# COMPACT_ATOMS: atom_id res chain seq x y z
N MET A 1 9.68 -12.33 12.34
CA MET A 1 10.31 -11.70 11.15
C MET A 1 9.50 -12.01 9.91
N ASP A 2 8.96 -13.23 9.78
CA ASP A 2 8.19 -13.65 8.61
C ASP A 2 6.88 -12.85 8.41
N GLU A 3 6.12 -12.58 9.46
CA GLU A 3 4.86 -11.84 9.36
C GLU A 3 5.03 -10.41 8.80
N THR A 4 6.12 -9.73 9.18
CA THR A 4 6.43 -8.40 8.64
C THR A 4 6.79 -8.47 7.15
N ALA A 5 7.58 -9.48 6.75
CA ALA A 5 7.91 -9.70 5.35
C ALA A 5 6.65 -9.98 4.52
N GLU A 6 5.72 -10.79 5.02
CA GLU A 6 4.45 -11.08 4.38
C GLU A 6 3.58 -9.82 4.16
N ILE A 7 3.57 -8.88 5.12
CA ILE A 7 2.85 -7.61 4.98
C ILE A 7 3.44 -6.77 3.85
N PHE A 8 4.77 -6.68 3.76
CA PHE A 8 5.44 -5.94 2.69
C PHE A 8 5.25 -6.59 1.32
N ASP A 9 5.27 -7.92 1.25
CA ASP A 9 4.98 -8.66 0.02
C ASP A 9 3.55 -8.42 -0.46
N ASP A 10 2.57 -8.46 0.44
CA ASP A 10 1.18 -8.14 0.13
C ASP A 10 1.02 -6.68 -0.31
N LEU A 11 1.68 -5.75 0.36
CA LEU A 11 1.67 -4.33 -0.02
C LEU A 11 2.25 -4.13 -1.42
N TYR A 12 3.40 -4.75 -1.71
CA TYR A 12 4.06 -4.64 -3.01
C TYR A 12 3.24 -5.29 -4.12
N LEU A 13 2.63 -6.45 -3.83
CA LEU A 13 1.68 -7.11 -4.72
C LEU A 13 0.48 -6.19 -5.01
N GLY A 14 -0.09 -5.54 -3.98
CA GLY A 14 -1.18 -4.60 -4.12
C GLY A 14 -0.83 -3.39 -4.98
N LEU A 15 0.39 -2.86 -4.84
CA LEU A 15 0.88 -1.75 -5.67
C LEU A 15 0.96 -2.16 -7.15
N ARG A 16 1.56 -3.32 -7.44
CA ARG A 16 1.70 -3.85 -8.81
C ARG A 16 0.31 -4.14 -9.42
N ALA A 17 -0.56 -4.81 -8.67
CA ALA A 17 -1.93 -5.09 -9.08
C ALA A 17 -2.75 -3.82 -9.31
N GLY A 18 -2.55 -2.77 -8.51
CA GLY A 18 -3.20 -1.47 -8.71
C GLY A 18 -2.76 -0.78 -10.00
N GLY A 19 -1.48 -0.87 -10.36
CA GLY A 19 -0.98 -0.45 -11.66
C GLY A 19 -1.64 -1.20 -12.82
N ALA A 20 -1.64 -2.54 -12.74
CA ALA A 20 -2.28 -3.41 -13.72
C ALA A 20 -3.79 -3.11 -13.86
N LEU A 21 -4.51 -2.93 -12.75
CA LEU A 21 -5.94 -2.61 -12.77
C LEU A 21 -6.23 -1.26 -13.46
N ARG A 22 -5.41 -0.24 -13.20
CA ARG A 22 -5.54 1.06 -13.89
C ARG A 22 -5.31 0.93 -15.39
N LYS A 23 -4.32 0.12 -15.78
CA LYS A 23 -4.02 -0.18 -17.19
C LYS A 23 -5.19 -0.92 -17.86
N GLN A 24 -5.72 -1.95 -17.20
CA GLN A 24 -6.90 -2.70 -17.65
C GLN A 24 -8.12 -1.78 -17.85
N ARG A 25 -8.37 -0.85 -16.94
CA ARG A 25 -9.48 0.13 -17.07
C ARG A 25 -9.33 1.08 -18.26
N ARG A 26 -8.11 1.29 -18.78
CA ARG A 26 -7.86 2.05 -20.01
C ARG A 26 -7.97 1.20 -21.28
N GLY A 27 -8.27 -0.10 -21.15
CA GLY A 27 -8.35 -1.04 -22.28
C GLY A 27 -6.99 -1.48 -22.83
N GLU A 28 -5.89 -1.15 -22.14
CA GLU A 28 -4.56 -1.57 -22.55
C GLU A 28 -4.33 -3.07 -22.26
N ALA A 29 -3.61 -3.75 -23.16
CA ALA A 29 -3.24 -5.15 -22.97
C ALA A 29 -2.31 -5.30 -21.77
N LEU A 30 -2.66 -6.23 -20.87
CA LEU A 30 -1.84 -6.57 -19.72
C LEU A 30 -0.75 -7.58 -20.09
N THR A 31 0.46 -7.37 -19.61
CA THR A 31 1.52 -8.39 -19.68
C THR A 31 1.15 -9.59 -18.80
N THR A 32 1.82 -10.73 -19.02
CA THR A 32 1.62 -11.93 -18.19
C THR A 32 1.84 -11.64 -16.71
N GLU A 33 2.87 -10.88 -16.37
CA GLU A 33 3.19 -10.50 -14.98
C GLU A 33 2.12 -9.60 -14.36
N GLU A 34 1.55 -8.68 -15.13
CA GLU A 34 0.48 -7.78 -14.68
C GLU A 34 -0.81 -8.57 -14.40
N GLN A 35 -1.14 -9.52 -15.28
CA GLN A 35 -2.29 -10.42 -15.09
C GLN A 35 -2.11 -11.29 -13.85
N GLU A 36 -0.91 -11.85 -13.67
CA GLU A 36 -0.62 -12.70 -12.53
C GLU A 36 -0.67 -11.91 -11.21
N ALA A 37 -0.07 -10.72 -11.18
CA ALA A 37 -0.12 -9.83 -10.03
C ALA A 37 -1.56 -9.44 -9.67
N LEU A 38 -2.37 -9.07 -10.66
CA LEU A 38 -3.78 -8.75 -10.47
C LEU A 38 -4.56 -9.95 -9.94
N GLY A 39 -4.35 -11.14 -10.50
CA GLY A 39 -5.01 -12.37 -10.07
C GLY A 39 -4.58 -12.81 -8.66
N ARG A 40 -3.30 -12.71 -8.33
CA ARG A 40 -2.79 -12.99 -6.96
C ARG A 40 -3.37 -12.01 -5.94
N TRP A 41 -3.39 -10.71 -6.25
CA TRP A 41 -4.01 -9.71 -5.39
C TRP A 41 -5.52 -9.97 -5.22
N GLN A 42 -6.25 -10.31 -6.28
CA GLN A 42 -7.69 -10.63 -6.17
C GLN A 42 -7.94 -11.81 -5.22
N ARG A 43 -7.09 -12.84 -5.26
CA ARG A 43 -7.18 -14.04 -4.41
C ARG A 43 -6.78 -13.83 -2.95
N LEU A 44 -6.08 -12.74 -2.61
CA LEU A 44 -5.79 -12.44 -1.22
C LEU A 44 -7.07 -12.19 -0.42
N SER A 45 -7.09 -12.68 0.82
CA SER A 45 -8.21 -12.45 1.73
C SER A 45 -8.37 -10.95 2.04
N THR A 46 -9.60 -10.53 2.33
CA THR A 46 -9.90 -9.14 2.68
C THR A 46 -9.10 -8.68 3.91
N ALA A 47 -8.89 -9.58 4.88
CA ALA A 47 -8.07 -9.29 6.06
C ALA A 47 -6.62 -8.96 5.69
N ARG A 48 -5.98 -9.75 4.82
CA ARG A 48 -4.60 -9.48 4.36
C ARG A 48 -4.49 -8.17 3.60
N LYS A 49 -5.44 -7.89 2.71
CA LYS A 49 -5.53 -6.59 2.01
C LYS A 49 -5.65 -5.43 2.99
N ALA A 50 -6.51 -5.57 4.01
CA ALA A 50 -6.73 -4.54 5.02
C ALA A 50 -5.48 -4.30 5.88
N VAL A 51 -4.78 -5.35 6.29
CA VAL A 51 -3.52 -5.24 7.05
C VAL A 51 -2.44 -4.57 6.20
N ALA A 52 -2.23 -5.00 4.96
CA ALA A 52 -1.21 -4.41 4.08
C ALA A 52 -1.44 -2.91 3.83
N ILE A 53 -2.67 -2.53 3.48
CA ILE A 53 -3.01 -1.12 3.22
C ILE A 53 -3.02 -0.31 4.53
N GLY A 54 -3.56 -0.89 5.60
CA GLY A 54 -3.68 -0.23 6.91
C GLY A 54 -2.33 0.04 7.55
N ALA A 55 -1.42 -0.94 7.54
CA ALA A 55 -0.06 -0.78 8.05
C ALA A 55 0.70 0.31 7.29
N PHE A 56 0.60 0.33 5.95
CA PHE A 56 1.17 1.39 5.14
C PHE A 56 0.59 2.76 5.48
N ALA A 57 -0.73 2.88 5.56
CA ALA A 57 -1.40 4.14 5.89
C ALA A 57 -1.00 4.65 7.28
N LEU A 58 -1.03 3.79 8.29
CA LEU A 58 -0.62 4.16 9.66
C LEU A 58 0.84 4.59 9.71
N GLY A 59 1.73 3.89 9.01
CA GLY A 59 3.15 4.25 8.93
C GLY A 59 3.37 5.61 8.27
N THR A 60 2.81 5.84 7.09
CA THR A 60 3.02 7.09 6.33
C THR A 60 2.32 8.28 6.98
N PHE A 61 1.02 8.17 7.28
CA PHE A 61 0.26 9.29 7.85
C PHE A 61 0.62 9.55 9.30
N GLY A 62 0.87 8.50 10.10
CA GLY A 62 1.30 8.65 11.50
C GLY A 62 2.65 9.37 11.61
N LEU A 63 3.58 9.05 10.71
CA LEU A 63 4.88 9.74 10.64
C LEU A 63 4.70 11.21 10.27
N GLY A 64 3.91 11.51 9.23
CA GLY A 64 3.62 12.88 8.81
C GLY A 64 2.94 13.71 9.89
N PHE A 65 1.96 13.13 10.59
CA PHE A 65 1.29 13.76 11.73
C PHE A 65 2.27 14.07 12.87
N THR A 66 3.12 13.11 13.22
CA THR A 66 4.11 13.27 14.31
C THR A 66 5.12 14.37 13.98
N LEU A 67 5.65 14.38 12.76
CA LEU A 67 6.58 15.41 12.30
C LEU A 67 5.92 16.79 12.23
N GLY A 68 4.69 16.88 11.71
CA GLY A 68 3.92 18.10 11.69
C GLY A 68 3.67 18.65 13.09
N GLY A 69 3.23 17.80 14.02
CA GLY A 69 3.05 18.16 15.42
C GLY A 69 4.32 18.70 16.07
N LEU A 70 5.48 18.12 15.78
CA LEU A 70 6.77 18.61 16.28
C LEU A 70 7.12 20.00 15.74
N VAL A 71 6.96 20.24 14.43
CA VAL A 71 7.28 21.52 13.80
C VAL A 71 6.32 22.62 14.24
N PHE A 72 5.01 22.40 14.12
CA PHE A 72 4.00 23.40 14.50
C PHE A 72 3.90 23.59 16.01
N GLY A 73 4.14 22.55 16.82
CA GLY A 73 4.18 22.64 18.27
C GLY A 73 5.34 23.49 18.79
N ARG A 74 6.49 23.48 18.10
CA ARG A 74 7.62 24.37 18.38
C ARG A 74 7.32 25.82 18.04
N TRP A 75 6.59 26.08 16.95
CA TRP A 75 6.23 27.43 16.51
C TRP A 75 5.20 28.10 17.43
N ARG A 76 4.39 27.32 18.15
CA ARG A 76 3.40 27.85 19.11
C ARG A 76 4.00 28.33 20.45
N LYS A 77 5.27 28.01 20.72
CA LYS A 77 6.01 28.42 21.93
C LYS A 77 6.98 29.59 21.69
N ALA A 78 7.14 30.03 20.44
CA ALA A 78 7.92 31.20 20.07
C ALA A 78 7.03 32.43 19.97
#